data_AF-A0A2I0HQZ4-F1
#
_entry.id   AF-A0A2I0HQZ4-F1
#
_cell.length_a   1.000
_cell.length_b   1.000
_cell.length_c   1.000
_cell.angle_alpha   90.00
_cell.angle_beta   90.00
_cell.angle_gamma   90.00
#
_symmetry.space_group_name_H-M   'P 1'
#
loop_
_entity.id
_entity.type
_entity.pdbx_description
1 polymer ?
#
loop_
_entity_poly.entity_id
_entity_poly.type
_entity_poly.pdbx_seq_one_letter_code
_entity_poly.pdbx_strand_id
1 'polypeptide(L)'
;MGRIQSVESSKTFDGEVATILGFDFADWLKRSVTEKDFVVMKMDVEGTEFDLIPRLIENGAICLIDELFLECHYNRWQRCCPGERSSKYEKTYGQCLELFNSLRQRGVLVHQWW
;
A
#
# COMPACT_ATOMS: atom_id res chain seq x y z
N MET A 1 26.17 8.69 -0.34
CA MET A 1 25.20 8.70 0.77
C MET A 1 24.88 10.16 1.11
N GLY A 2 23.83 10.73 0.52
CA GLY A 2 23.32 12.05 0.88
C GLY A 2 22.06 11.86 1.70
N ARG A 3 22.09 12.27 2.98
CA ARG A 3 20.87 12.34 3.80
C ARG A 3 20.10 13.60 3.40
N ILE A 4 18.85 13.43 2.99
CA ILE A 4 17.90 14.54 2.86
C ILE A 4 17.69 15.11 4.28
N GLN A 5 17.97 16.39 4.47
CA GLN A 5 17.71 17.08 5.74
C GLN A 5 16.20 17.27 5.91
N SER A 6 15.70 16.95 7.10
CA SER A 6 14.30 17.23 7.47
C SER A 6 14.09 18.75 7.44
N VAL A 7 13.10 19.19 6.66
CA VAL A 7 12.58 20.56 6.76
C VAL A 7 12.03 20.75 8.17
N GLU A 8 12.34 21.89 8.78
CA GLU A 8 11.91 22.25 10.14
C GLU A 8 10.39 22.11 10.30
N SER A 9 9.98 21.44 11.38
CA SER A 9 8.58 21.20 11.73
C SER A 9 7.93 22.50 12.24
N SER A 10 7.55 23.38 11.34
CA SER A 10 6.67 24.52 11.63
C SER A 10 5.49 24.58 10.64
N LYS A 11 4.91 23.42 10.36
CA LYS A 11 3.56 23.33 9.81
C LYS A 11 2.71 22.53 10.79
N THR A 12 1.93 23.24 11.59
CA THR A 12 0.69 22.71 12.14
C THR A 12 -0.11 22.12 10.96
N PHE A 13 -0.26 20.80 10.94
CA PHE A 13 -1.16 20.13 10.00
C PHE A 13 -2.57 20.62 10.33
N ASP A 14 -3.12 21.50 9.49
CA ASP A 14 -4.44 22.11 9.70
C ASP A 14 -5.61 21.18 9.32
N GLY A 15 -5.33 19.88 9.16
CA GLY A 15 -6.34 18.91 8.73
C GLY A 15 -6.96 19.19 7.36
N GLU A 16 -6.35 20.05 6.54
CA GLU A 16 -6.87 20.37 5.20
C GLU A 16 -6.92 19.11 4.32
N VAL A 17 -8.14 18.65 4.06
CA VAL A 17 -8.41 17.56 3.13
C VAL A 17 -8.39 18.12 1.71
N ALA A 18 -7.31 17.85 0.98
CA ALA A 18 -7.23 18.19 -0.43
C ALA A 18 -7.94 17.13 -1.28
N THR A 19 -8.91 17.56 -2.10
CA THR A 19 -9.45 16.69 -3.16
C THR A 19 -8.45 16.62 -4.30
N ILE A 20 -8.01 15.40 -4.63
CA ILE A 20 -7.11 15.13 -5.74
C ILE A 20 -7.80 14.26 -6.79
N LEU A 21 -7.35 14.35 -8.04
CA LEU A 21 -7.83 13.46 -9.09
C LEU A 21 -7.29 12.04 -8.86
N GLY A 22 -8.20 11.09 -8.64
CA GLY A 22 -7.89 9.66 -8.64
C GLY A 22 -7.96 9.05 -10.04
N PHE A 23 -7.36 7.87 -10.21
CA PHE A 23 -7.50 7.06 -11.41
C PHE A 23 -7.65 5.59 -11.03
N ASP A 24 -8.24 4.77 -11.92
CA ASP A 24 -8.29 3.32 -11.73
C ASP A 24 -6.91 2.73 -12.04
N PHE A 25 -6.21 2.33 -10.98
CA PHE A 25 -4.86 1.77 -11.08
C PHE A 25 -4.83 0.48 -11.91
N ALA A 26 -5.86 -0.36 -11.81
CA ALA A 26 -5.87 -1.64 -12.50
C ALA A 26 -6.09 -1.46 -14.02
N ASP A 27 -6.98 -0.54 -14.40
CA ASP A 27 -7.17 -0.17 -15.80
C ASP A 27 -5.95 0.55 -16.37
N TRP A 28 -5.23 1.31 -15.55
CA TRP A 28 -3.95 1.89 -15.95
C TRP A 28 -2.89 0.81 -16.16
N LEU A 29 -2.75 -0.16 -15.25
CA LEU A 29 -1.77 -1.23 -15.33
C LEU A 29 -1.97 -2.07 -16.61
N LYS A 30 -3.22 -2.50 -16.87
CA LYS A 30 -3.57 -3.26 -18.09
C LYS A 30 -3.27 -2.55 -19.41
N ARG A 31 -3.23 -1.22 -19.41
CA ARG A 31 -2.89 -0.42 -20.59
C ARG A 31 -1.40 -0.11 -20.68
N SER A 32 -0.66 -0.28 -19.60
CA SER A 32 0.73 0.15 -19.49
C SER A 32 1.73 -0.97 -19.73
N VAL A 33 1.36 -2.20 -19.38
CA VAL A 33 2.23 -3.38 -19.49
C VAL A 33 1.53 -4.53 -20.20
N THR A 34 2.31 -5.50 -20.68
CA THR A 34 1.84 -6.72 -21.31
C THR A 34 2.39 -7.95 -20.57
N GLU A 35 1.84 -9.12 -20.84
CA GLU A 35 2.33 -10.40 -20.27
C GLU A 35 3.77 -10.76 -20.64
N LYS A 36 4.42 -9.99 -21.55
CA LYS A 36 5.82 -10.18 -21.93
C LYS A 36 6.80 -9.37 -21.07
N ASP A 37 6.28 -8.40 -20.32
CA ASP A 37 7.07 -7.53 -19.48
C ASP A 37 7.26 -8.18 -18.11
N PHE A 38 8.42 -7.98 -17.49
CA PHE A 38 8.64 -8.39 -16.10
C PHE A 38 8.38 -7.20 -15.18
N VAL A 39 7.34 -7.28 -14.37
CA VAL A 39 6.81 -6.17 -13.58
C VAL A 39 7.04 -6.39 -12.10
N VAL A 40 7.83 -5.51 -11.51
CA VAL A 40 8.03 -5.43 -10.05
C VAL A 40 7.26 -4.23 -9.52
N MET A 41 6.36 -4.47 -8.58
CA MET A 41 5.55 -3.42 -7.95
C MET A 41 5.91 -3.26 -6.48
N LYS A 42 6.16 -2.01 -6.05
CA LYS A 42 6.20 -1.63 -4.63
C LYS A 42 4.91 -0.87 -4.30
N MET A 43 4.20 -1.28 -3.25
CA MET A 43 2.94 -0.66 -2.81
C MET A 43 3.03 -0.24 -1.34
N ASP A 44 2.76 1.04 -1.12
CA ASP A 44 2.67 1.73 0.18
C ASP A 44 1.60 2.81 -0.01
N VAL A 45 0.36 2.50 0.40
CA VAL A 45 -0.86 3.27 0.07
C VAL A 45 -1.72 3.54 1.31
N GLU A 46 -1.07 3.56 2.47
CA GLU A 46 -1.61 4.10 3.71
C GLU A 46 -2.98 3.51 4.11
N GLY A 47 -3.14 2.19 4.02
CA GLY A 47 -4.36 1.47 4.45
C GLY A 47 -5.26 1.03 3.31
N THR A 48 -5.07 1.58 2.10
CA THR A 48 -5.89 1.26 0.92
C THR A 48 -5.49 -0.07 0.27
N GLU A 49 -4.53 -0.81 0.84
CA GLU A 49 -4.10 -2.12 0.33
C GLU A 49 -5.28 -3.11 0.33
N PHE A 50 -6.15 -3.01 1.32
CA PHE A 50 -7.32 -3.88 1.50
C PHE A 50 -8.44 -3.63 0.49
N ASP A 51 -8.40 -2.54 -0.26
CA ASP A 51 -9.34 -2.25 -1.35
C ASP A 51 -8.69 -2.50 -2.71
N LEU A 52 -7.43 -2.06 -2.89
CA LEU A 52 -6.72 -2.18 -4.16
C LEU A 52 -6.33 -3.61 -4.50
N ILE A 53 -5.83 -4.40 -3.54
CA ILE A 53 -5.39 -5.77 -3.82
C ILE A 53 -6.56 -6.67 -4.23
N PRO A 54 -7.70 -6.71 -3.50
CA PRO A 54 -8.87 -7.47 -3.96
C PRO A 54 -9.35 -7.02 -5.34
N ARG A 55 -9.37 -5.71 -5.60
CA ARG A 55 -9.76 -5.19 -6.91
C ARG A 55 -8.84 -5.68 -8.04
N LEU A 56 -7.53 -5.66 -7.84
CA LEU A 56 -6.52 -6.18 -8.78
C LEU A 56 -6.70 -7.68 -9.04
N ILE A 57 -7.12 -8.43 -8.03
CA ILE A 57 -7.42 -9.85 -8.15
C ILE A 57 -8.70 -10.06 -8.98
N GLU A 58 -9.79 -9.39 -8.60
CA GLU A 58 -11.11 -9.55 -9.23
C GLU A 58 -11.09 -9.21 -10.73
N ASN A 59 -10.32 -8.20 -11.12
CA ASN A 59 -10.20 -7.81 -12.52
C ASN A 59 -9.07 -8.53 -13.28
N GLY A 60 -8.29 -9.39 -12.61
CA GLY A 60 -7.19 -10.13 -13.20
C GLY A 60 -5.94 -9.29 -13.55
N ALA A 61 -5.90 -8.01 -13.19
CA ALA A 61 -4.71 -7.18 -13.38
C ALA A 61 -3.52 -7.65 -12.53
N ILE A 62 -3.79 -8.37 -11.43
CA ILE A 62 -2.74 -8.95 -10.58
C ILE A 62 -1.83 -9.93 -11.36
N CYS A 63 -2.34 -10.55 -12.43
CA CYS A 63 -1.56 -11.46 -13.27
C CYS A 63 -0.47 -10.76 -14.10
N LEU A 64 -0.51 -9.43 -14.18
CA LEU A 64 0.50 -8.61 -14.85
C LEU A 64 1.64 -8.18 -13.91
N ILE A 65 1.64 -8.64 -12.65
CA ILE A 65 2.64 -8.30 -11.63
C ILE A 65 3.37 -9.59 -11.26
N ASP A 66 4.66 -9.67 -11.56
CA ASP A 66 5.50 -10.82 -11.27
C ASP A 66 5.96 -10.83 -9.80
N GLU A 67 6.42 -9.67 -9.31
CA GLU A 67 6.89 -9.51 -7.93
C GLU A 67 6.24 -8.30 -7.25
N LEU A 68 5.77 -8.51 -6.03
CA LEU A 68 5.09 -7.48 -5.24
C LEU A 68 5.77 -7.26 -3.88
N PHE A 69 6.23 -6.05 -3.62
CA PHE A 69 6.68 -5.58 -2.32
C PHE A 69 5.56 -4.75 -1.68
N LEU A 70 4.88 -5.31 -0.68
CA LEU A 70 3.71 -4.71 -0.07
C LEU A 70 4.00 -4.26 1.36
N GLU A 71 3.81 -2.96 1.62
CA GLU A 71 3.68 -2.43 2.98
C GLU A 71 2.22 -2.52 3.39
N CYS A 72 1.92 -3.38 4.36
CA CYS A 72 0.56 -3.51 4.86
C CYS A 72 0.37 -2.66 6.11
N HIS A 73 -0.54 -1.70 6.02
CA HIS A 73 -0.86 -0.80 7.12
C HIS A 73 -1.91 -1.42 8.04
N TYR A 74 -1.52 -1.71 9.28
CA TYR A 74 -2.37 -2.28 10.32
C TYR A 74 -2.31 -1.45 11.61
N ASN A 75 -3.15 -1.83 12.58
CA ASN A 75 -3.44 -1.15 13.84
C ASN A 75 -2.29 -1.11 14.86
N ARG A 76 -1.07 -0.86 14.39
CA ARG A 76 0.11 -0.63 15.21
C ARG A 76 -0.08 0.67 15.98
N TRP A 77 0.15 0.61 17.30
CA TRP A 77 0.15 1.78 18.15
C TRP A 77 1.19 2.79 17.69
N GLN A 78 0.72 3.96 17.25
CA GLN A 78 1.57 5.10 16.95
C GLN A 78 1.44 6.13 18.07
N ARG A 79 2.56 6.78 18.41
CA ARG A 79 2.55 7.94 19.29
C ARG A 79 2.11 9.13 18.46
N CYS A 80 0.79 9.36 18.39
CA CYS A 80 0.24 10.55 17.75
C CYS A 80 0.56 11.82 18.55
N CYS A 81 0.54 11.72 19.89
CA CYS A 81 0.75 12.83 20.83
C CYS A 81 1.50 12.36 22.09
N PRO A 82 2.16 13.26 22.85
CA PRO A 82 2.78 12.91 24.14
C PRO A 82 1.75 12.30 25.10
N GLY A 83 1.98 11.06 25.55
CA GLY A 83 1.12 10.37 26.51
C GLY A 83 -0.06 9.61 25.91
N GLU A 84 -0.38 9.80 24.63
CA GLU A 84 -1.49 9.11 23.95
C GLU A 84 -0.96 8.13 22.91
N ARG A 85 -1.60 6.96 22.86
CA ARG A 85 -1.42 5.97 21.80
C ARG A 85 -2.76 5.79 21.13
N SER A 86 -2.83 6.04 19.83
CA SER A 86 -3.99 5.70 19.02
C SER A 86 -3.58 4.73 17.91
N SER A 87 -4.56 3.99 17.42
CA SER A 87 -4.41 3.21 16.20
C SER A 87 -4.72 4.10 15.01
N LYS A 88 -3.79 4.22 14.06
CA LYS A 88 -4.03 4.95 12.80
C LYS A 88 -4.94 4.17 11.84
N TYR A 89 -4.93 2.84 11.91
CA TYR A 89 -5.69 1.95 11.01
C TYR A 89 -6.57 1.00 11.80
N GLU A 90 -7.68 0.56 11.19
CA GLU A 90 -8.60 -0.39 11.81
C GLU A 90 -8.15 -1.84 11.67
N LYS A 91 -7.44 -2.16 10.57
CA LYS A 91 -7.08 -3.52 10.19
C LYS A 91 -6.01 -4.09 11.12
N THR A 92 -6.07 -5.39 11.38
CA THR A 92 -5.11 -6.08 12.25
C THR A 92 -3.93 -6.65 11.47
N TYR A 93 -2.83 -6.94 12.16
CA TYR A 93 -1.72 -7.66 11.54
C TYR A 93 -2.12 -9.04 11.00
N GLY A 94 -3.08 -9.71 11.66
CA GLY A 94 -3.63 -10.98 11.17
C GLY A 94 -4.29 -10.84 9.80
N GLN A 95 -5.06 -9.77 9.59
CA GLN A 95 -5.67 -9.47 8.29
C GLN A 95 -4.62 -9.14 7.21
N CYS A 96 -3.51 -8.50 7.58
CA CYS A 96 -2.38 -8.36 6.66
C CYS A 96 -1.84 -9.73 6.24
N LEU A 97 -1.61 -10.64 7.20
CA LEU A 97 -1.13 -11.99 6.89
C LEU A 97 -2.10 -12.77 6.00
N GLU A 98 -3.41 -12.64 6.23
CA GLU A 98 -4.44 -13.21 5.34
C GLU A 98 -4.35 -12.65 3.93
N LEU A 99 -4.15 -11.34 3.78
CA LEU A 99 -3.96 -10.70 2.48
C LEU A 99 -2.73 -11.26 1.75
N PHE A 100 -1.57 -11.32 2.42
CA PHE A 100 -0.35 -11.93 1.89
C PHE A 100 -0.56 -13.40 1.49
N ASN A 101 -1.23 -14.18 2.32
CA ASN A 101 -1.52 -15.58 2.02
C ASN A 101 -2.43 -15.72 0.80
N SER A 102 -3.42 -14.84 0.66
CA SER A 102 -4.34 -14.84 -0.48
C SER A 102 -3.63 -14.52 -1.81
N LEU A 103 -2.59 -13.69 -1.78
CA LEU A 103 -1.75 -13.38 -2.95
C LEU A 103 -0.87 -14.57 -3.31
N ARG A 104 -0.21 -15.17 -2.31
CA ARG A 104 0.65 -16.36 -2.50
C ARG A 104 -0.12 -17.56 -3.03
N GLN A 105 -1.34 -17.79 -2.55
CA GLN A 105 -2.22 -18.86 -3.05
C GLN A 105 -2.60 -18.70 -4.52
N ARG A 106 -2.53 -17.47 -5.06
CA ARG A 106 -2.78 -17.16 -6.46
C ARG A 106 -1.50 -17.11 -7.31
N GLY A 107 -0.36 -17.49 -6.73
CA GLY A 107 0.92 -17.57 -7.44
C GLY A 107 1.70 -16.25 -7.51
N VAL A 108 1.24 -15.19 -6.84
CA VAL A 108 1.96 -13.91 -6.81
C VAL A 108 3.15 -14.01 -5.85
N LEU A 109 4.36 -13.66 -6.32
CA LEU A 109 5.54 -13.59 -5.46
C LEU A 109 5.50 -12.29 -4.65
N VAL A 110 4.92 -12.39 -3.44
CA VAL A 110 4.73 -11.23 -2.55
C VAL A 110 5.69 -11.24 -1.35
N HIS A 111 6.35 -10.09 -1.15
CA HIS A 111 7.29 -9.78 -0.10
C HIS A 111 6.71 -8.72 0.84
N GLN A 112 6.97 -8.87 2.13
CA GLN A 112 6.63 -7.86 3.11
C GLN A 112 7.63 -6.70 3.02
N TRP A 113 7.13 -5.48 2.87
CA TRP A 113 7.88 -4.24 2.95
C TRP A 113 7.52 -3.50 4.26
N TRP A 114 8.47 -2.73 4.81
CA TRP A 114 8.37 -2.03 6.10
C TRP A 114 8.87 -0.60 6.00
#